data_AF-A0A7S2SGY8-F1
#
_entry.id   AF-A0A7S2SGY8-F1
#
_cell.length_a   1.000
_cell.length_b   1.000
_cell.length_c   1.000
_cell.angle_alpha   90.00
_cell.angle_beta   90.00
_cell.angle_gamma   90.00
#
_symmetry.space_group_name_H-M   'P 1'
#
loop_
_entity.id
_entity.type
_entity.pdbx_description
1 polymer ?
#
loop_
_entity_poly.entity_id
_entity_poly.type
_entity_poly.pdbx_seq_one_letter_code
_entity_poly.pdbx_strand_id
1 'polypeptide(L)'
;EEPVSSSSSSETPAMWLSRCLEYLDTMTLNNNESTRPNRMTFLHLLKLCAYSQSPDAGDIAQELLSRIQVLDLISTQQQQQQSSQNNNHNIIIHPSTYIKVMDCWKTSAWSSRQGAASSAQSFLNRIQAQCSKNTTMIRNGKNDINNDYTTRSAYYSPMQQRLQKESNENINYNDDHDNNDRNEDKTTSLFYNDNLFPNRQVFHHILIRTCSFTRLREDKPKALQIAFDTYHEMIDSSIIPPGWEIYSSLLQCCRHLCTTPQHRYELSQTVFEAACQHGKVNSKLLDELKKTNNSLYRSYQPSPEHSIYTT
;
A
#
# COMPACT_ATOMS: atom_id res chain seq x y z
N GLU A 1 -45.17 -21.98 26.33
CA GLU A 1 -44.65 -20.79 25.63
C GLU A 1 -43.18 -21.04 25.36
N GLU A 2 -42.83 -21.30 24.11
CA GLU A 2 -41.42 -21.45 23.71
C GLU A 2 -40.82 -20.05 23.48
N PRO A 3 -39.58 -19.79 23.93
CA PRO A 3 -38.93 -18.50 23.72
C PRO A 3 -38.61 -18.34 22.23
N VAL A 4 -39.22 -17.34 21.60
CA VAL A 4 -38.90 -16.90 20.24
C VAL A 4 -37.49 -16.29 20.27
N SER A 5 -36.49 -17.09 19.92
CA SER A 5 -35.12 -16.64 19.74
C SER A 5 -35.03 -15.83 18.44
N SER A 6 -35.09 -14.51 18.56
CA SER A 6 -34.79 -13.59 17.47
C SER A 6 -33.29 -13.64 17.16
N SER A 7 -32.90 -14.59 16.30
CA SER A 7 -31.57 -14.64 15.69
C SER A 7 -31.40 -13.45 14.75
N SER A 8 -30.94 -12.32 15.30
CA SER A 8 -30.41 -11.24 14.50
C SER A 8 -29.18 -11.75 13.75
N SER A 9 -29.34 -12.08 12.48
CA SER A 9 -28.21 -12.41 11.61
C SER A 9 -27.32 -11.19 11.54
N SER A 10 -26.16 -11.24 12.21
CA SER A 10 -25.17 -10.17 12.12
C SER A 10 -24.66 -10.11 10.68
N GLU A 11 -24.96 -9.02 9.99
CA GLU A 11 -24.48 -8.84 8.62
C GLU A 11 -22.97 -8.68 8.62
N THR A 12 -22.29 -9.47 7.78
CA THR A 12 -20.83 -9.41 7.69
C THR A 12 -20.39 -8.24 6.80
N PRO A 13 -19.17 -7.69 6.99
CA PRO A 13 -18.63 -6.65 6.11
C PRO A 13 -18.64 -7.01 4.61
N ALA A 14 -18.48 -8.29 4.27
CA ALA A 14 -18.59 -8.78 2.90
C ALA A 14 -20.00 -8.63 2.33
N MET A 15 -21.06 -8.87 3.13
CA MET A 15 -22.45 -8.66 2.69
C MET A 15 -22.73 -7.18 2.39
N TRP A 16 -22.21 -6.29 3.23
CA TRP A 16 -22.30 -4.85 3.00
C TRP A 16 -21.63 -4.43 1.71
N LEU A 17 -20.43 -4.95 1.44
CA LEU A 17 -19.72 -4.68 0.19
C LEU A 17 -20.54 -5.11 -1.03
N SER A 18 -21.12 -6.31 -1.03
CA SER A 18 -21.95 -6.80 -2.15
C SER A 18 -23.13 -5.88 -2.43
N ARG A 19 -23.87 -5.46 -1.40
CA ARG A 19 -24.99 -4.51 -1.56
C ARG A 19 -24.54 -3.15 -2.10
N CYS A 20 -23.39 -2.65 -1.65
CA CYS A 20 -22.85 -1.40 -2.15
C CYS A 20 -22.43 -1.50 -3.63
N LEU A 21 -21.95 -2.66 -4.09
CA LEU A 21 -21.64 -2.90 -5.50
C LEU A 21 -22.91 -2.99 -6.36
N GLU A 22 -23.96 -3.67 -5.90
CA GLU A 22 -25.27 -3.69 -6.57
C GLU A 22 -25.86 -2.28 -6.70
N TYR A 23 -25.74 -1.48 -5.64
CA TYR A 23 -26.17 -0.09 -5.66
C TYR A 23 -25.33 0.76 -6.63
N LEU A 24 -24.01 0.54 -6.71
CA LEU A 24 -23.14 1.18 -7.68
C LEU A 24 -23.56 0.87 -9.13
N ASP A 25 -23.90 -0.38 -9.42
CA ASP A 25 -24.39 -0.78 -10.74
C ASP A 25 -25.71 -0.08 -11.07
N THR A 26 -26.62 0.00 -10.10
CA THR A 26 -27.89 0.74 -10.25
C THR A 26 -27.65 2.23 -10.52
N MET A 27 -26.74 2.87 -9.77
CA MET A 27 -26.33 4.26 -10.01
C MET A 27 -25.76 4.47 -11.41
N THR A 28 -25.00 3.50 -11.91
CA THR A 28 -24.36 3.55 -13.23
C THR A 28 -25.38 3.39 -14.37
N LEU A 29 -26.38 2.52 -14.19
CA LEU A 29 -27.43 2.28 -15.19
C LEU A 29 -28.46 3.41 -15.27
N ASN A 30 -28.70 4.14 -14.19
CA ASN A 30 -29.81 5.09 -14.10
C ASN A 30 -29.66 6.37 -14.94
N ASN A 31 -28.55 6.60 -15.65
CA ASN A 31 -28.27 7.78 -16.52
C ASN A 31 -28.57 9.17 -15.91
N ASN A 32 -28.91 9.25 -14.63
CA ASN A 32 -29.20 10.48 -13.92
C ASN A 32 -27.88 11.07 -13.43
N GLU A 33 -27.53 12.25 -13.93
CA GLU A 33 -26.29 12.95 -13.58
C GLU A 33 -26.14 13.14 -12.06
N SER A 34 -27.24 13.39 -11.35
CA SER A 34 -27.22 13.61 -9.89
C SER A 34 -26.85 12.37 -9.07
N THR A 35 -27.06 11.17 -9.61
CA THR A 35 -26.76 9.90 -8.94
C THR A 35 -25.58 9.18 -9.56
N ARG A 36 -24.84 9.83 -10.48
CA ARG A 36 -23.67 9.21 -11.12
C ARG A 36 -22.57 9.00 -10.07
N PRO A 37 -21.93 7.83 -10.01
CA PRO A 37 -20.85 7.61 -9.06
C PRO A 37 -19.68 8.53 -9.36
N ASN A 38 -19.18 9.19 -8.32
CA ASN A 38 -18.04 10.11 -8.41
C ASN A 38 -16.79 9.50 -7.77
N ARG A 39 -15.67 10.21 -7.83
CA ARG A 39 -14.39 9.78 -7.23
C ARG A 39 -14.53 9.36 -5.77
N MET A 40 -15.33 10.08 -4.98
CA MET A 40 -15.54 9.76 -3.58
C MET A 40 -16.32 8.46 -3.39
N THR A 41 -17.33 8.19 -4.22
CA THR A 41 -18.05 6.90 -4.21
C THR A 41 -17.08 5.73 -4.33
N PHE A 42 -16.23 5.76 -5.36
CA PHE A 42 -15.25 4.68 -5.57
C PHE A 42 -14.21 4.57 -4.47
N LEU A 43 -13.72 5.70 -3.94
CA LEU A 43 -12.75 5.67 -2.84
C LEU A 43 -13.34 5.02 -1.58
N HIS A 44 -14.61 5.28 -1.26
CA HIS A 44 -15.29 4.62 -0.14
C HIS A 44 -15.47 3.12 -0.40
N LEU A 45 -15.83 2.72 -1.61
CA LEU A 45 -15.93 1.30 -1.97
C LEU A 45 -14.60 0.58 -1.85
N LEU A 46 -13.49 1.20 -2.27
CA LEU A 46 -12.15 0.62 -2.09
C LEU A 46 -11.78 0.49 -0.61
N LYS A 47 -12.14 1.47 0.23
CA LYS A 47 -11.97 1.35 1.69
C LYS A 47 -12.79 0.18 2.24
N LEU A 48 -14.05 0.04 1.83
CA LEU A 48 -14.91 -1.09 2.23
C LEU A 48 -14.33 -2.43 1.76
N CYS A 49 -13.79 -2.51 0.54
CA CYS A 49 -13.10 -3.70 0.03
C CYS A 49 -11.94 -4.11 0.95
N ALA A 50 -11.09 -3.16 1.33
CA ALA A 50 -9.96 -3.42 2.22
C ALA A 50 -10.40 -3.95 3.60
N TYR A 51 -11.56 -3.53 4.11
CA TYR A 51 -12.09 -4.00 5.41
C TYR A 51 -13.04 -5.19 5.31
N SER A 52 -13.43 -5.63 4.11
CA SER A 52 -14.47 -6.64 3.90
C SER A 52 -14.11 -8.04 4.42
N GLN A 53 -12.82 -8.30 4.65
CA GLN A 53 -12.25 -9.64 4.88
C GLN A 53 -12.60 -10.63 3.76
N SER A 54 -12.99 -10.15 2.58
CA SER A 54 -13.27 -11.00 1.44
C SER A 54 -11.97 -11.53 0.84
N PRO A 55 -11.88 -12.83 0.49
CA PRO A 55 -10.78 -13.33 -0.31
C PRO A 55 -10.68 -12.57 -1.63
N ASP A 56 -11.79 -12.14 -2.22
CA ASP A 56 -11.84 -11.51 -3.55
C ASP A 56 -11.66 -9.99 -3.51
N ALA A 57 -11.33 -9.41 -2.35
CA ALA A 57 -11.18 -7.96 -2.17
C ALA A 57 -10.25 -7.31 -3.21
N GLY A 58 -9.10 -7.93 -3.50
CA GLY A 58 -8.13 -7.47 -4.49
C GLY A 58 -8.66 -7.46 -5.93
N ASP A 59 -9.45 -8.48 -6.31
CA ASP A 59 -10.05 -8.56 -7.65
C ASP A 59 -11.15 -7.51 -7.82
N ILE A 60 -12.06 -7.40 -6.83
CA ILE A 60 -13.11 -6.38 -6.79
C ILE A 60 -12.48 -4.98 -6.88
N ALA A 61 -11.38 -4.74 -6.14
CA ALA A 61 -10.70 -3.45 -6.16
C ALA A 61 -10.07 -3.13 -7.53
N GLN A 62 -9.52 -4.12 -8.24
CA GLN A 62 -9.02 -3.92 -9.61
C GLN A 62 -10.15 -3.66 -10.60
N GLU A 63 -11.29 -4.33 -10.45
CA GLU A 63 -12.48 -4.07 -11.26
C GLU A 63 -12.98 -2.63 -11.04
N LEU A 64 -13.11 -2.21 -9.78
CA LEU A 64 -13.49 -0.84 -9.41
C LEU A 64 -12.53 0.17 -10.02
N LEU A 65 -11.22 -0.05 -9.93
CA LEU A 65 -10.23 0.83 -10.55
C LEU A 65 -10.40 0.90 -12.08
N SER A 66 -10.69 -0.22 -12.73
CA SER A 66 -10.93 -0.25 -14.19
C SER A 66 -12.18 0.57 -14.56
N ARG A 67 -13.25 0.49 -13.76
CA ARG A 67 -14.46 1.32 -13.92
C ARG A 67 -14.16 2.82 -13.75
N ILE A 68 -13.35 3.19 -12.76
CA ILE A 68 -12.89 4.58 -12.56
C ILE A 68 -12.12 5.07 -13.81
N GLN A 69 -11.21 4.25 -14.34
CA GLN A 69 -10.42 4.59 -15.54
C GLN A 69 -11.28 4.83 -16.78
N VAL A 70 -12.32 4.01 -16.98
CA VAL A 70 -13.27 4.21 -18.08
C VAL A 70 -14.06 5.51 -17.89
N LEU A 71 -14.53 5.80 -16.68
CA LEU A 71 -15.27 7.02 -16.39
C LEU A 71 -14.41 8.29 -16.57
N ASP A 72 -13.15 8.25 -16.17
CA ASP A 72 -12.19 9.35 -16.38
C ASP A 72 -11.95 9.60 -17.88
N LEU A 73 -11.79 8.53 -18.68
CA LEU A 73 -11.64 8.63 -20.13
C LEU A 73 -12.87 9.25 -20.80
N ILE A 74 -14.08 8.79 -20.45
CA ILE A 74 -15.34 9.34 -20.98
C ILE A 74 -15.46 10.83 -20.62
N SER A 75 -15.14 11.18 -19.38
CA SER A 75 -15.19 12.58 -18.91
C SER A 75 -14.22 13.47 -19.68
N THR A 76 -13.01 12.97 -19.95
CA THR A 76 -12.00 13.66 -20.77
C THR A 76 -12.46 13.86 -22.22
N GLN A 77 -13.08 12.85 -22.83
CA GLN A 77 -13.61 12.94 -24.20
C GLN A 77 -14.77 13.93 -24.31
N GLN A 78 -15.69 13.93 -23.33
CA GLN A 78 -16.82 14.86 -23.28
C GLN A 78 -16.34 16.32 -23.16
N GLN A 79 -15.30 16.57 -22.36
CA GLN A 79 -14.71 17.91 -22.23
C GLN A 79 -14.06 18.41 -23.52
N GLN A 80 -13.41 17.53 -24.29
CA GLN A 80 -12.82 17.92 -25.58
C GLN A 80 -13.89 18.36 -26.60
N GLN A 81 -15.12 17.85 -26.47
CA GLN A 81 -16.24 18.21 -27.36
C GLN A 81 -16.97 19.49 -26.92
N GLN A 82 -16.92 19.85 -25.64
CA GLN A 82 -17.63 20.99 -25.07
C GLN A 82 -16.66 22.12 -24.75
N SER A 83 -16.29 22.89 -25.78
CA SER A 83 -15.20 23.88 -25.76
C SER A 83 -15.36 25.08 -24.83
N SER A 84 -16.39 25.22 -23.97
CA SER A 84 -16.57 26.49 -23.23
C SER A 84 -17.30 26.51 -21.88
N GLN A 85 -17.78 25.43 -21.26
CA GLN A 85 -18.48 25.59 -19.96
C GLN A 85 -18.18 24.53 -18.88
N ASN A 86 -17.72 25.05 -17.73
CA ASN A 86 -17.65 24.51 -16.36
C ASN A 86 -16.90 23.18 -16.09
N ASN A 87 -15.72 23.34 -15.45
CA ASN A 87 -14.67 22.33 -15.23
C ASN A 87 -14.79 21.46 -13.96
N ASN A 88 -15.96 21.30 -13.33
CA ASN A 88 -16.00 20.82 -11.93
C ASN A 88 -16.05 19.30 -11.70
N HIS A 89 -16.00 18.44 -12.73
CA HIS A 89 -16.24 16.99 -12.55
C HIS A 89 -15.20 16.05 -13.14
N ASN A 90 -13.91 16.44 -13.22
CA ASN A 90 -12.89 15.48 -13.64
C ASN A 90 -12.58 14.45 -12.55
N ILE A 91 -12.72 13.17 -12.90
CA ILE A 91 -12.37 12.02 -12.06
C ILE A 91 -10.87 11.77 -12.19
N ILE A 92 -10.06 12.69 -11.67
CA ILE A 92 -8.60 12.48 -11.65
C ILE A 92 -8.30 11.31 -10.71
N ILE A 93 -7.74 10.24 -11.28
CA ILE A 93 -7.28 9.09 -10.49
C ILE A 93 -6.09 9.53 -9.67
N HIS A 94 -6.30 9.59 -8.36
CA HIS A 94 -5.27 10.02 -7.45
C HIS A 94 -4.35 8.84 -7.10
N PRO A 95 -3.04 9.08 -6.92
CA PRO A 95 -2.08 8.13 -6.36
C PRO A 95 -2.61 7.24 -5.23
N SER A 96 -3.36 7.82 -4.28
CA SER A 96 -3.96 7.10 -3.15
C SER A 96 -4.96 6.02 -3.55
N THR A 97 -5.60 6.10 -4.72
CA THR A 97 -6.51 5.07 -5.23
C THR A 97 -5.76 3.76 -5.47
N TYR A 98 -4.57 3.81 -6.08
CA TYR A 98 -3.75 2.62 -6.32
C TYR A 98 -3.25 1.99 -5.03
N ILE A 99 -2.90 2.81 -4.03
CA ILE A 99 -2.53 2.33 -2.69
C ILE A 99 -3.69 1.57 -2.05
N LYS A 100 -4.92 2.07 -2.18
CA LYS A 100 -6.10 1.35 -1.67
C LYS A 100 -6.39 0.05 -2.41
N VAL A 101 -6.10 -0.02 -3.71
CA VAL A 101 -6.17 -1.32 -4.43
C VAL A 101 -5.11 -2.29 -3.89
N MET A 102 -3.90 -1.83 -3.60
CA MET A 102 -2.87 -2.68 -2.97
C MET A 102 -3.25 -3.14 -1.56
N ASP A 103 -3.88 -2.28 -0.75
CA ASP A 103 -4.44 -2.67 0.54
C ASP A 103 -5.50 -3.78 0.40
N CYS A 104 -6.30 -3.76 -0.66
CA CYS A 104 -7.27 -4.82 -0.91
C CYS A 104 -6.60 -6.16 -1.24
N TRP A 105 -5.44 -6.15 -1.91
CA TRP A 105 -4.65 -7.38 -2.11
C TRP A 105 -4.04 -7.92 -0.81
N LYS A 106 -3.67 -7.05 0.14
CA LYS A 106 -3.30 -7.44 1.51
C LYS A 106 -4.46 -8.17 2.19
N THR A 107 -5.68 -7.64 2.07
CA THR A 107 -6.90 -8.30 2.59
C THR A 107 -7.14 -9.66 1.94
N SER A 108 -7.02 -9.76 0.62
CA SER A 108 -7.10 -11.04 -0.10
C SER A 108 -6.08 -12.06 0.39
N ALA A 109 -4.82 -11.65 0.59
CA ALA A 109 -3.77 -12.54 1.11
C ALA A 109 -4.08 -13.06 2.52
N TRP A 110 -4.60 -12.17 3.38
CA TRP A 110 -5.02 -12.49 4.74
C TRP A 110 -6.24 -13.42 4.79
N SER A 111 -7.15 -13.26 3.84
CA SER A 111 -8.34 -14.11 3.67
C SER A 111 -8.05 -15.38 2.87
N SER A 112 -6.77 -15.75 2.73
CA SER A 112 -6.34 -17.00 2.09
C SER A 112 -6.75 -17.12 0.62
N ARG A 113 -6.75 -16.02 -0.15
CA ARG A 113 -6.91 -16.10 -1.61
C ARG A 113 -5.61 -16.56 -2.27
N GLN A 114 -5.74 -17.58 -3.12
CA GLN A 114 -4.61 -18.13 -3.87
C GLN A 114 -4.02 -17.10 -4.84
N GLY A 115 -2.69 -17.02 -4.87
CA GLY A 115 -1.94 -16.14 -5.76
C GLY A 115 -2.04 -14.65 -5.43
N ALA A 116 -2.60 -14.26 -4.27
CA ALA A 116 -2.82 -12.84 -3.93
C ALA A 116 -1.54 -11.98 -4.01
N ALA A 117 -0.40 -12.50 -3.53
CA ALA A 117 0.90 -11.82 -3.62
C ALA A 117 1.37 -11.64 -5.07
N SER A 118 1.24 -12.68 -5.90
CA SER A 118 1.58 -12.64 -7.33
C SER A 118 0.70 -11.66 -8.11
N SER A 119 -0.61 -11.61 -7.77
CA SER A 119 -1.55 -10.65 -8.35
C SER A 119 -1.23 -9.22 -7.95
N ALA A 120 -0.84 -8.98 -6.68
CA ALA A 120 -0.37 -7.68 -6.21
C ALA A 120 0.89 -7.22 -6.96
N GLN A 121 1.87 -8.12 -7.13
CA GLN A 121 3.09 -7.83 -7.90
C GLN A 121 2.75 -7.51 -9.37
N SER A 122 1.88 -8.32 -9.99
CA SER A 122 1.45 -8.11 -11.39
C SER A 122 0.71 -6.78 -11.57
N PHE A 123 -0.09 -6.38 -10.57
CA PHE A 123 -0.75 -5.08 -10.54
C PHE A 123 0.27 -3.94 -10.45
N LEU A 124 1.25 -4.02 -9.55
CA LEU A 124 2.31 -3.02 -9.44
C LEU A 124 3.10 -2.88 -10.75
N ASN A 125 3.49 -3.99 -11.36
CA ASN A 125 4.22 -4.01 -12.63
C ASN A 125 3.42 -3.31 -13.76
N ARG A 126 2.09 -3.50 -13.80
CA ARG A 126 1.23 -2.81 -14.76
C ARG A 126 1.19 -1.30 -14.52
N ILE A 127 1.07 -0.86 -13.27
CA ILE A 127 1.12 0.57 -12.93
C ILE A 127 2.46 1.17 -13.37
N GLN A 128 3.58 0.54 -13.00
CA GLN A 128 4.91 1.01 -13.36
C GLN A 128 5.11 1.08 -14.88
N ALA A 129 4.62 0.10 -15.63
CA ALA A 129 4.68 0.11 -17.10
C ALA A 129 3.86 1.27 -17.71
N GLN A 130 2.71 1.61 -17.12
CA GLN A 130 1.92 2.78 -17.55
C GLN A 130 2.67 4.10 -17.26
N CYS A 131 3.34 4.21 -16.11
CA CYS A 131 4.16 5.38 -15.76
C CYS A 131 5.30 5.62 -16.77
N SER A 132 5.99 4.55 -17.17
CA SER A 132 7.13 4.62 -18.08
C SER A 132 6.73 5.14 -19.47
N LYS A 133 5.56 4.72 -19.98
CA LYS A 133 5.04 5.17 -21.28
C LYS A 133 4.71 6.66 -21.28
N ASN A 134 4.14 7.19 -20.20
CA ASN A 134 3.80 8.61 -20.10
C ASN A 134 5.06 9.48 -20.03
N THR A 135 6.12 8.98 -19.40
CA THR A 135 7.40 9.70 -19.27
C THR A 135 8.11 9.85 -20.63
N THR A 136 8.07 8.83 -21.49
CA THR A 136 8.69 8.90 -22.83
C THR A 136 7.95 9.84 -23.77
N MET A 137 6.61 9.91 -23.70
CA MET A 137 5.82 10.85 -24.51
C MET A 137 6.14 12.32 -24.18
N ILE A 138 6.32 12.66 -22.89
CA ILE A 138 6.66 14.03 -22.49
C ILE A 138 8.06 14.42 -23.00
N ARG A 139 9.01 13.48 -23.00
CA ARG A 139 10.39 13.73 -23.44
C ARG A 139 10.48 13.97 -24.95
N ASN A 140 9.73 13.22 -25.75
CA ASN A 140 9.74 13.37 -27.21
C ASN A 140 8.99 14.62 -27.70
N GLY A 141 8.11 15.21 -26.87
CA GLY A 141 7.39 16.44 -27.19
C GLY A 141 8.10 17.76 -26.82
N LYS A 142 9.26 17.69 -26.12
CA LYS A 142 10.00 18.88 -25.64
C LYS A 142 11.47 18.83 -26.06
N ASN A 143 11.74 18.98 -27.36
CA ASN A 143 13.11 19.10 -27.88
C ASN A 143 13.71 20.53 -27.83
N ASP A 144 13.04 21.54 -27.26
CA ASP A 144 13.54 22.93 -27.34
C ASP A 144 13.72 23.70 -26.01
N ILE A 145 13.61 23.08 -24.82
CA ILE A 145 13.90 23.80 -23.57
C ILE A 145 14.74 22.92 -22.63
N ASN A 146 16.03 23.29 -22.51
CA ASN A 146 17.01 22.78 -21.56
C ASN A 146 16.38 22.50 -20.20
N ASN A 147 16.33 21.22 -19.78
CA ASN A 147 15.83 20.87 -18.45
C ASN A 147 16.85 20.04 -17.67
N ASP A 148 17.43 20.74 -16.71
CA ASP A 148 18.42 20.34 -15.73
C ASP A 148 17.76 19.47 -14.65
N TYR A 149 17.95 18.16 -14.74
CA TYR A 149 17.50 17.21 -13.70
C TYR A 149 18.42 17.20 -12.47
N THR A 150 19.55 17.92 -12.51
CA THR A 150 20.58 17.94 -11.45
C THR A 150 20.12 18.74 -10.23
N THR A 151 19.28 19.75 -10.41
CA THR A 151 18.84 20.65 -9.33
C THR A 151 17.75 20.06 -8.43
N ARG A 152 17.12 18.92 -8.81
CA ARG A 152 16.09 18.27 -7.99
C ARG A 152 16.66 17.51 -6.77
N SER A 153 17.94 17.14 -6.77
CA SER A 153 18.59 16.51 -5.61
C SER A 153 18.73 17.48 -4.42
N ALA A 154 18.87 18.79 -4.68
CA ALA A 154 19.05 19.81 -3.64
C ALA A 154 17.76 20.14 -2.84
N TYR A 155 16.58 19.89 -3.41
CA TYR A 155 15.29 20.17 -2.73
C TYR A 155 14.87 19.11 -1.71
N TYR A 156 15.42 17.89 -1.80
CA TYR A 156 15.07 16.80 -0.88
C TYR A 156 15.76 16.92 0.48
N SER A 157 16.94 17.55 0.59
CA SER A 157 17.68 17.62 1.86
C SER A 157 16.96 18.41 2.96
N PRO A 158 16.39 19.62 2.71
CA PRO A 158 15.65 20.36 3.74
C PRO A 158 14.27 19.75 4.05
N MET A 159 13.64 19.13 3.05
CA MET A 159 12.35 18.45 3.22
C MET A 159 12.52 17.15 4.05
N GLN A 160 13.60 16.39 3.84
CA GLN A 160 13.97 15.23 4.65
C GLN A 160 14.29 15.62 6.11
N GLN A 161 14.93 16.76 6.35
CA GLN A 161 15.17 17.27 7.71
C GLN A 161 13.87 17.69 8.42
N ARG A 162 12.87 18.22 7.70
CA ARG A 162 11.53 18.50 8.27
C ARG A 162 10.73 17.22 8.53
N LEU A 163 10.81 16.24 7.63
CA LEU A 163 10.17 14.93 7.79
C LEU A 163 10.70 14.15 9.00
N GLN A 164 12.01 14.20 9.26
CA GLN A 164 12.61 13.62 10.48
C GLN A 164 12.21 14.36 11.76
N LYS A 165 11.90 15.65 11.67
CA LYS A 165 11.49 16.48 12.82
C LYS A 165 10.01 16.30 13.15
N GLU A 166 9.15 16.21 12.14
CA GLU A 166 7.70 16.03 12.32
C GLU A 166 7.31 14.59 12.70
N SER A 167 8.09 13.59 12.31
CA SER A 167 7.90 12.20 12.76
C SER A 167 8.18 11.99 14.26
N ASN A 168 8.95 12.90 14.89
CA ASN A 168 9.40 12.77 16.28
C ASN A 168 8.49 13.46 17.31
N GLU A 169 7.53 14.30 16.89
CA GLU A 169 6.79 15.17 17.84
C GLU A 169 5.32 14.75 18.11
N ASN A 170 4.78 13.67 17.53
CA ASN A 170 3.35 13.37 17.72
C ASN A 170 2.94 11.90 17.52
N ILE A 171 3.31 10.99 18.43
CA ILE A 171 2.54 9.73 18.56
C ILE A 171 2.49 9.23 20.02
N ASN A 172 1.33 9.37 20.66
CA ASN A 172 1.02 8.73 21.94
C ASN A 172 0.21 7.45 21.64
N TYR A 173 0.75 6.28 21.97
CA TYR A 173 0.18 4.95 21.66
C TYR A 173 -0.49 4.33 22.90
N ASN A 174 -1.77 3.98 22.77
CA ASN A 174 -2.42 2.94 23.58
C ASN A 174 -2.70 1.73 22.67
N ASP A 175 -2.34 0.55 23.16
CA ASP A 175 -2.12 -0.69 22.41
C ASP A 175 -3.35 -1.62 22.55
N ASP A 176 -4.16 -1.72 21.50
CA ASP A 176 -5.19 -2.76 21.31
C ASP A 176 -5.19 -3.19 19.83
N HIS A 177 -5.05 -4.50 19.60
CA HIS A 177 -4.66 -5.11 18.32
C HIS A 177 -5.68 -5.01 17.16
N ASP A 178 -6.80 -4.30 17.32
CA ASP A 178 -7.84 -4.11 16.29
C ASP A 178 -8.02 -2.66 15.81
N ASN A 179 -7.26 -1.68 16.33
CA ASN A 179 -7.48 -0.24 16.03
C ASN A 179 -6.33 0.50 15.30
N ASN A 180 -5.29 -0.20 14.84
CA ASN A 180 -4.08 0.44 14.30
C ASN A 180 -4.25 1.11 12.91
N ASP A 181 -5.35 0.91 12.20
CA ASP A 181 -5.54 1.44 10.83
C ASP A 181 -6.03 2.91 10.77
N ARG A 182 -6.46 3.50 11.89
CA ARG A 182 -6.97 4.90 11.91
C ARG A 182 -5.88 5.97 11.82
N ASN A 183 -4.61 5.64 12.07
CA ASN A 183 -3.49 6.60 12.04
C ASN A 183 -2.68 6.60 10.75
N GLU A 184 -2.94 5.70 9.79
CA GLU A 184 -2.22 5.66 8.50
C GLU A 184 -2.51 6.88 7.60
N ASP A 185 -3.66 7.54 7.74
CA ASP A 185 -4.06 8.64 6.83
C ASP A 185 -3.14 9.88 6.94
N LYS A 186 -2.41 10.09 8.06
CA LYS A 186 -1.51 11.24 8.23
C LYS A 186 -0.11 11.03 7.63
N THR A 187 0.48 9.85 7.82
CA THR A 187 1.81 9.51 7.27
C THR A 187 1.79 9.38 5.75
N THR A 188 0.64 9.01 5.19
CA THR A 188 0.47 8.82 3.75
C THR A 188 0.56 10.15 2.99
N SER A 189 0.16 11.27 3.59
CA SER A 189 0.17 12.61 2.96
C SER A 189 1.56 13.08 2.50
N LEU A 190 2.62 12.69 3.23
CA LEU A 190 3.99 13.19 3.02
C LEU A 190 4.74 12.56 1.83
N PHE A 191 4.15 11.56 1.16
CA PHE A 191 4.80 10.82 0.06
C PHE A 191 4.28 11.19 -1.34
N TYR A 192 3.37 12.14 -1.45
CA TYR A 192 2.79 12.53 -2.73
C TYR A 192 3.43 13.84 -3.23
N ASN A 193 4.12 13.75 -4.37
CA ASN A 193 4.26 14.92 -5.25
C ASN A 193 2.94 15.06 -6.02
N ASP A 194 2.56 16.28 -6.40
CA ASP A 194 1.42 16.54 -7.31
C ASP A 194 1.55 15.89 -8.70
N ASN A 195 2.65 15.18 -8.95
CA ASN A 195 2.77 14.28 -10.07
C ASN A 195 1.82 13.09 -9.86
N LEU A 196 1.07 12.74 -10.91
CA LEU A 196 0.02 11.69 -10.97
C LEU A 196 0.44 10.27 -10.50
N PHE A 197 1.64 10.08 -9.96
CA PHE A 197 2.19 8.77 -9.64
C PHE A 197 2.67 8.67 -8.18
N PRO A 198 2.22 7.63 -7.43
CA PRO A 198 2.73 7.38 -6.09
C PRO A 198 4.23 7.12 -6.10
N ASN A 199 4.89 7.50 -5.00
CA ASN A 199 6.28 7.15 -4.75
C ASN A 199 6.46 5.62 -4.84
N ARG A 200 7.37 5.17 -5.72
CA ARG A 200 7.71 3.75 -5.94
C ARG A 200 7.99 3.01 -4.61
N GLN A 201 8.61 3.68 -3.65
CA GLN A 201 8.90 3.10 -2.33
C GLN A 201 7.64 2.74 -1.55
N VAL A 202 6.58 3.56 -1.64
CA VAL A 202 5.31 3.28 -0.95
C VAL A 202 4.69 2.00 -1.50
N PHE A 203 4.73 1.81 -2.82
CA PHE A 203 4.24 0.57 -3.41
C PHE A 203 5.07 -0.66 -3.06
N HIS A 204 6.40 -0.53 -3.07
CA HIS A 204 7.27 -1.64 -2.71
C HIS A 204 7.04 -2.03 -1.24
N HIS A 205 6.89 -1.05 -0.33
CA HIS A 205 6.49 -1.30 1.05
C HIS A 205 5.18 -2.07 1.14
N ILE A 206 4.12 -1.59 0.47
CA ILE A 206 2.81 -2.25 0.54
C ILE A 206 2.88 -3.65 -0.06
N LEU A 207 3.63 -3.87 -1.15
CA LEU A 207 3.81 -5.19 -1.74
C LEU A 207 4.50 -6.17 -0.78
N ILE A 208 5.60 -5.75 -0.15
CA ILE A 208 6.30 -6.57 0.87
C ILE A 208 5.34 -6.88 2.03
N ARG A 209 4.58 -5.89 2.49
CA ARG A 209 3.55 -6.08 3.52
C ARG A 209 2.45 -7.04 3.05
N THR A 210 1.93 -6.94 1.83
CA THR A 210 0.95 -7.90 1.28
C THR A 210 1.50 -9.33 1.32
N CYS A 211 2.78 -9.52 1.00
CA CYS A 211 3.42 -10.85 1.07
C CYS A 211 3.45 -11.38 2.51
N SER A 212 3.70 -10.52 3.53
CA SER A 212 3.73 -10.96 4.94
C SER A 212 2.38 -11.48 5.46
N PHE A 213 1.27 -11.12 4.79
CA PHE A 213 -0.09 -11.55 5.12
C PHE A 213 -0.52 -12.86 4.42
N THR A 214 0.32 -13.44 3.55
CA THR A 214 -0.01 -14.69 2.85
C THR A 214 -0.19 -15.88 3.82
N ARG A 215 -1.41 -16.44 3.85
CA ARG A 215 -1.75 -17.57 4.74
C ARG A 215 -1.65 -18.94 4.08
N LEU A 216 -2.00 -19.05 2.79
CA LEU A 216 -1.98 -20.32 2.06
C LEU A 216 -0.56 -20.88 1.96
N ARG A 217 -0.40 -22.15 2.31
CA ARG A 217 0.93 -22.79 2.45
C ARG A 217 1.66 -22.90 1.12
N GLU A 218 0.92 -23.21 0.06
CA GLU A 218 1.35 -23.33 -1.32
C GLU A 218 1.91 -22.00 -1.88
N ASP A 219 1.40 -20.86 -1.41
CA ASP A 219 1.82 -19.55 -1.88
C ASP A 219 3.02 -18.97 -1.11
N LYS A 220 3.30 -19.47 0.11
CA LYS A 220 4.36 -18.94 0.98
C LYS A 220 5.74 -18.86 0.31
N PRO A 221 6.23 -19.90 -0.42
CA PRO A 221 7.54 -19.80 -1.06
C PRO A 221 7.59 -18.68 -2.10
N LYS A 222 6.51 -18.53 -2.89
CA LYS A 222 6.46 -17.49 -3.93
C LYS A 222 6.31 -16.09 -3.32
N ALA A 223 5.48 -15.92 -2.29
CA ALA A 223 5.34 -14.66 -1.58
C ALA A 223 6.65 -14.23 -0.91
N LEU A 224 7.40 -15.17 -0.33
CA LEU A 224 8.71 -14.90 0.26
C LEU A 224 9.70 -14.43 -0.82
N GLN A 225 9.74 -15.11 -1.97
CA GLN A 225 10.56 -14.70 -3.11
C GLN A 225 10.20 -13.28 -3.55
N ILE A 226 8.92 -12.97 -3.78
CA ILE A 226 8.46 -11.64 -4.21
C ILE A 226 8.88 -10.56 -3.22
N ALA A 227 8.74 -10.80 -1.92
CA ALA A 227 9.12 -9.83 -0.89
C ALA A 227 10.61 -9.48 -0.94
N PHE A 228 11.48 -10.49 -1.05
CA PHE A 228 12.93 -10.26 -1.10
C PHE A 228 13.38 -9.71 -2.46
N ASP A 229 12.83 -10.18 -3.59
CA ASP A 229 13.12 -9.60 -4.90
C ASP A 229 12.76 -8.10 -4.94
N THR A 230 11.59 -7.75 -4.38
CA THR A 230 11.14 -6.36 -4.26
C THR A 230 12.09 -5.53 -3.38
N TYR A 231 12.58 -6.09 -2.27
CA TYR A 231 13.58 -5.43 -1.43
C TYR A 231 14.90 -5.18 -2.15
N HIS A 232 15.43 -6.18 -2.87
CA HIS A 232 16.66 -6.00 -3.66
C HIS A 232 16.46 -4.94 -4.75
N GLU A 233 15.32 -4.97 -5.46
CA GLU A 233 14.96 -3.95 -6.44
C GLU A 233 14.87 -2.55 -5.79
N MET A 234 14.36 -2.44 -4.55
CA MET A 234 14.41 -1.18 -3.80
C MET A 234 15.85 -0.75 -3.62
N ILE A 235 16.72 -1.58 -3.04
CA ILE A 235 18.12 -1.24 -2.79
C ILE A 235 18.83 -0.81 -4.08
N ASP A 236 18.67 -1.57 -5.16
CA ASP A 236 19.36 -1.33 -6.43
C ASP A 236 18.86 -0.05 -7.14
N SER A 237 17.57 0.25 -7.03
CA SER A 237 16.95 1.38 -7.75
C SER A 237 16.87 2.67 -6.95
N SER A 238 17.04 2.61 -5.62
CA SER A 238 16.65 3.70 -4.74
C SER A 238 17.76 4.73 -4.50
N ILE A 239 17.41 5.99 -4.70
CA ILE A 239 18.15 7.16 -4.19
C ILE A 239 17.96 7.29 -2.66
N ILE A 240 16.89 6.69 -2.12
CA ILE A 240 16.48 6.81 -0.73
C ILE A 240 16.55 5.42 -0.06
N PRO A 241 17.31 5.25 1.03
CA PRO A 241 17.43 3.96 1.70
C PRO A 241 16.08 3.49 2.31
N PRO A 242 15.85 2.17 2.46
CA PRO A 242 14.64 1.65 3.10
C PRO A 242 14.44 2.19 4.51
N GLY A 243 13.18 2.47 4.85
CA GLY A 243 12.76 2.79 6.22
C GLY A 243 12.72 1.56 7.14
N TRP A 244 12.58 1.77 8.44
CA TRP A 244 12.46 0.68 9.43
C TRP A 244 11.20 -0.17 9.19
N GLU A 245 10.16 0.41 8.60
CA GLU A 245 8.89 -0.25 8.25
C GLU A 245 9.10 -1.39 7.24
N ILE A 246 10.06 -1.23 6.33
CA ILE A 246 10.42 -2.26 5.34
C ILE A 246 11.04 -3.46 6.05
N TYR A 247 12.02 -3.22 6.93
CA TYR A 247 12.66 -4.26 7.72
C TYR A 247 11.66 -4.98 8.64
N SER A 248 10.73 -4.24 9.24
CA SER A 248 9.65 -4.83 10.05
C SER A 248 8.77 -5.76 9.21
N SER A 249 8.37 -5.34 8.00
CA SER A 249 7.60 -6.17 7.08
C SER A 249 8.37 -7.41 6.60
N LEU A 250 9.68 -7.29 6.36
CA LEU A 250 10.55 -8.43 6.01
C LEU A 250 10.71 -9.42 7.17
N LEU A 251 10.82 -8.95 8.42
CA LEU A 251 10.81 -9.82 9.60
C LEU A 251 9.47 -10.55 9.74
N GLN A 252 8.35 -9.88 9.46
CA GLN A 252 7.04 -10.54 9.38
C GLN A 252 7.00 -11.61 8.28
N CYS A 253 7.59 -11.36 7.11
CA CYS A 253 7.75 -12.39 6.07
C CYS A 253 8.54 -13.59 6.59
N CYS A 254 9.66 -13.38 7.27
CA CYS A 254 10.45 -14.46 7.88
C CYS A 254 9.61 -15.28 8.87
N ARG A 255 8.82 -14.60 9.71
CA ARG A 255 7.96 -15.24 10.71
C ARG A 255 6.85 -16.08 10.08
N HIS A 256 6.16 -15.56 9.07
CA HIS A 256 4.93 -16.15 8.55
C HIS A 256 5.15 -17.08 7.34
N LEU A 257 6.15 -16.81 6.51
CA LEU A 257 6.35 -17.48 5.23
C LEU A 257 7.41 -18.59 5.29
N CYS A 258 8.42 -18.48 6.16
CA CYS A 258 9.42 -19.54 6.31
C CYS A 258 8.81 -20.81 6.91
N THR A 259 9.02 -21.93 6.23
CA THR A 259 8.47 -23.25 6.61
C THR A 259 9.28 -23.94 7.70
N THR A 260 10.60 -23.72 7.74
CA THR A 260 11.49 -24.31 8.75
C THR A 260 11.98 -23.25 9.75
N PRO A 261 12.14 -23.62 11.04
CA PRO A 261 12.69 -22.71 12.03
C PRO A 261 14.09 -22.23 11.68
N GLN A 262 14.96 -23.11 11.20
CA GLN A 262 16.35 -22.76 10.84
C GLN A 262 16.41 -21.67 9.77
N HIS A 263 15.65 -21.82 8.68
CA HIS A 263 15.60 -20.81 7.62
C HIS A 263 15.02 -19.49 8.12
N ARG A 264 14.03 -19.53 9.04
CA ARG A 264 13.53 -18.31 9.70
C ARG A 264 14.63 -17.62 10.50
N TYR A 265 15.43 -18.36 11.27
CA TYR A 265 16.52 -17.80 12.07
C TYR A 265 17.57 -17.12 11.19
N GLU A 266 18.07 -17.82 10.17
CA GLU A 266 19.09 -17.30 9.25
C GLU A 266 18.61 -16.06 8.48
N LEU A 267 17.38 -16.12 7.95
CA LEU A 267 16.84 -15.03 7.14
C LEU A 267 16.52 -13.80 7.99
N SER A 268 15.92 -13.99 9.17
CA SER A 268 15.65 -12.88 10.10
C SER A 268 16.92 -12.22 10.62
N GLN A 269 17.99 -13.01 10.83
CA GLN A 269 19.31 -12.48 11.16
C GLN A 269 19.84 -11.58 10.04
N THR A 270 19.80 -12.07 8.80
CA THR A 270 20.24 -11.31 7.62
C THR A 270 19.47 -9.99 7.48
N VAL A 271 18.14 -10.02 7.63
CA VAL A 271 17.28 -8.82 7.57
C VAL A 271 17.64 -7.83 8.68
N PHE A 272 17.88 -8.32 9.90
CA PHE A 272 18.21 -7.46 11.03
C PHE A 272 19.61 -6.85 10.91
N GLU A 273 20.60 -7.62 10.47
CA GLU A 273 21.95 -7.11 10.21
C GLU A 273 21.94 -6.02 9.14
N ALA A 274 21.16 -6.17 8.07
CA ALA A 274 20.96 -5.12 7.08
C ALA A 274 20.31 -3.86 7.68
N ALA A 275 19.33 -4.03 8.57
CA ALA A 275 18.71 -2.90 9.28
C ALA A 275 19.72 -2.17 10.19
N CYS A 276 20.60 -2.90 10.89
CA CYS A 276 21.70 -2.33 11.67
C CYS A 276 22.66 -1.54 10.78
N GLN A 277 23.10 -2.11 9.66
CA GLN A 277 24.02 -1.46 8.72
C GLN A 277 23.46 -0.15 8.16
N HIS A 278 22.14 -0.06 7.98
CA HIS A 278 21.48 1.15 7.49
C HIS A 278 21.04 2.12 8.60
N GLY A 279 21.37 1.83 9.87
CA GLY A 279 20.96 2.63 11.02
C GLY A 279 19.44 2.75 11.16
N LYS A 280 18.69 1.69 10.80
CA LYS A 280 17.21 1.65 10.81
C LYS A 280 16.62 0.85 11.97
N VAL A 281 17.41 0.62 13.02
CA VAL A 281 16.95 -0.08 14.22
C VAL A 281 16.27 0.88 15.18
N ASN A 282 15.01 0.60 15.50
CA ASN A 282 14.21 1.31 16.51
C ASN A 282 13.42 0.31 17.38
N SER A 283 12.70 0.81 18.39
CA SER A 283 11.90 -0.02 19.32
C SER A 283 10.91 -0.92 18.58
N LYS A 284 10.19 -0.39 17.59
CA LYS A 284 9.19 -1.14 16.81
C LYS A 284 9.81 -2.30 16.02
N LEU A 285 10.99 -2.08 15.42
CA LEU A 285 11.70 -3.14 14.72
C LEU A 285 12.19 -4.22 15.70
N LEU A 286 12.67 -3.81 16.88
CA LEU A 286 13.11 -4.72 17.93
C LEU A 286 11.96 -5.58 18.48
N ASP A 287 10.75 -5.02 18.60
CA ASP A 287 9.56 -5.79 18.98
C ASP A 287 9.21 -6.84 17.94
N GLU A 288 9.33 -6.52 16.65
CA GLU A 288 9.10 -7.49 15.58
C GLU A 288 10.22 -8.54 15.53
N LEU A 289 11.47 -8.15 15.80
CA LEU A 289 12.59 -9.09 15.95
C LEU A 289 12.35 -10.05 17.11
N LYS A 290 11.90 -9.56 18.27
CA LYS A 290 11.56 -10.39 19.43
C LYS A 290 10.51 -11.46 19.10
N LYS A 291 9.49 -11.11 18.30
CA LYS A 291 8.44 -12.02 17.83
C LYS A 291 8.95 -13.04 16.81
N THR A 292 9.97 -12.68 16.02
CA THR A 292 10.47 -13.48 14.90
C THR A 292 11.66 -14.38 15.28
N ASN A 293 12.60 -13.83 16.05
CA ASN A 293 13.88 -14.42 16.45
C ASN A 293 14.30 -13.89 17.83
N ASN A 294 13.68 -14.45 18.88
CA ASN A 294 13.92 -14.05 20.27
C ASN A 294 15.37 -14.30 20.74
N SER A 295 16.06 -15.30 20.18
CA SER A 295 17.46 -15.57 20.50
C SER A 295 18.36 -14.43 20.06
N LEU A 296 18.20 -13.97 18.80
CA LEU A 296 18.94 -12.82 18.27
C LEU A 296 18.59 -11.52 19.00
N TYR A 297 17.31 -11.31 19.32
CA TYR A 297 16.87 -10.17 20.12
C TYR A 297 17.57 -10.12 21.50
N ARG A 298 17.71 -11.26 22.18
CA ARG A 298 18.37 -11.35 23.50
C ARG A 298 19.88 -11.14 23.43
N SER A 299 20.53 -11.53 22.34
CA SER A 299 21.98 -11.34 22.16
C SER A 299 22.35 -9.96 21.61
N TYR A 300 21.37 -9.22 21.08
CA TYR A 300 21.61 -7.91 20.50
C TYR A 300 22.00 -6.90 21.57
N GLN A 301 23.17 -6.28 21.37
CA GLN A 301 23.66 -5.17 22.19
C GLN A 301 23.33 -3.84 21.50
N PRO A 302 22.53 -2.97 22.12
CA PRO A 302 22.29 -1.60 21.67
C PRO A 302 23.56 -0.87 21.22
N SER A 303 23.58 -0.42 19.95
CA SER A 303 24.57 0.56 19.49
C SER A 303 24.09 1.98 19.83
N PRO A 304 24.97 2.93 20.21
CA PRO A 304 24.59 4.33 20.41
C PRO A 304 23.96 4.98 19.16
N GLU A 305 24.29 4.47 17.98
CA GLU A 305 23.74 4.93 16.70
C GLU A 305 22.31 4.44 16.45
N HIS A 306 21.88 3.41 17.17
CA HIS A 306 20.52 2.92 17.08
C HIS A 306 19.64 3.77 17.99
N SER A 307 18.70 4.49 17.37
CA SER A 307 17.71 5.33 18.05
C SER A 307 16.80 4.45 18.93
N ILE A 308 17.27 4.19 20.16
CA ILE A 308 16.51 3.48 21.20
C ILE A 308 15.82 4.49 22.12
N TYR A 309 16.12 5.78 21.97
CA TYR A 309 15.47 6.83 22.73
C TYR A 309 14.01 6.96 22.33
N THR A 310 13.19 6.42 23.22
CA THR A 310 11.73 6.46 23.33
C THR A 310 11.17 7.86 23.08
N THR A 311 10.47 8.00 21.95
CA THR A 311 9.27 8.84 21.83
C THR A 311 8.05 7.97 22.01
#